data_AF-A0A534AQT8-F1
#
_entry.id   AF-A0A534AQT8-F1
#
_cell.length_a   1.000
_cell.length_b   1.000
_cell.length_c   1.000
_cell.angle_alpha   90.00
_cell.angle_beta   90.00
_cell.angle_gamma   90.00
#
_symmetry.space_group_name_H-M   'P 1'
#
loop_
_entity.id
_entity.type
_entity.pdbx_description
1 polymer ?
#
loop_
_entity_poly.entity_id
_entity_poly.type
_entity_poly.pdbx_seq_one_letter_code
_entity_poly.pdbx_strand_id
1 'polypeptide(L)' 'TISVRAGRTGMTKVTWGGSFKRKNTSDNPPEAESDAGATKLIKGVYRGGLDNLKKLLEP' A
#
# COMPACT_ATOMS: atom_id res chain seq x y z
N THR A 1 7.55 2.40 5.15
CA THR A 1 8.41 3.46 4.58
C THR A 1 7.79 4.05 3.34
N ILE A 2 7.78 5.38 3.26
CA ILE A 2 7.44 6.12 2.04
C ILE A 2 8.74 6.69 1.45
N SER A 3 8.93 6.54 0.15
CA SER A 3 10.08 7.09 -0.57
C SER A 3 9.62 7.93 -1.75
N VAL A 4 10.31 9.06 -1.96
CA VAL A 4 10.06 9.99 -3.05
C VAL A 4 11.29 10.01 -3.95
N ARG A 5 11.10 9.89 -5.27
CA ARG A 5 12.16 9.93 -6.27
C ARG A 5 11.73 10.79 -7.46
N ALA A 6 12.70 11.29 -8.22
CA ALA A 6 12.42 11.95 -9.49
C ALA A 6 11.61 11.03 -10.42
N GLY A 7 10.55 11.56 -11.02
CA GLY A 7 9.78 10.91 -12.08
C GLY A 7 10.28 11.33 -13.47
N ARG A 8 9.39 11.27 -14.47
CA ARG A 8 9.66 11.93 -15.76
C ARG A 8 9.61 13.46 -15.57
N THR A 9 9.96 14.23 -16.60
CA THR A 9 9.97 15.71 -16.55
C THR A 9 8.71 16.28 -15.89
N GLY A 10 8.91 17.07 -14.82
CA GLY A 10 7.82 17.69 -14.05
C GLY A 10 7.06 16.74 -13.12
N MET A 11 7.43 15.46 -13.02
CA MET A 11 6.75 14.47 -12.20
C MET A 11 7.64 13.93 -11.08
N THR A 12 6.97 13.40 -10.05
CA THR A 12 7.59 12.71 -8.92
C THR A 12 7.05 11.29 -8.82
N LYS A 13 7.92 10.33 -8.48
CA LYS A 13 7.51 8.96 -8.15
C LYS A 13 7.50 8.79 -6.63
N VAL A 14 6.30 8.59 -6.08
CA VAL A 14 6.11 8.22 -4.67
C VAL A 14 5.87 6.72 -4.57
N THR A 15 6.54 6.05 -3.63
CA THR A 15 6.38 4.62 -3.37
C THR A 15 6.19 4.39 -1.88
N TRP A 16 5.22 3.56 -1.52
CA TRP A 16 4.96 3.14 -0.14
C TRP A 16 5.16 1.64 -0.02
N GLY A 17 6.14 1.23 0.79
CA GLY A 17 6.42 -0.17 1.10
C GLY A 17 6.45 -0.44 2.59
N GLY A 18 6.23 -1.69 2.98
CA GLY A 18 6.33 -2.13 4.36
C GLY A 18 6.17 -3.65 4.47
N SER A 19 6.60 -4.20 5.59
CA SER A 19 6.40 -5.60 5.96
C SER A 19 5.36 -5.69 7.07
N PHE A 20 4.53 -6.72 7.03
CA PHE A 20 3.47 -6.96 8.01
C PHE A 20 3.30 -8.46 8.21
N LYS A 21 2.57 -8.83 9.27
CA LYS A 21 2.13 -10.20 9.53
C LYS A 21 0.61 -10.19 9.65
N ARG A 22 -0.06 -11.23 9.15
CA ARG A 22 -1.47 -11.46 9.46
C ARG A 22 -1.63 -11.76 10.96
N LYS A 23 -2.75 -11.32 11.53
CA LYS A 23 -3.06 -11.50 12.96
C LYS A 23 -3.30 -12.97 13.29
N ASN A 24 -4.12 -13.63 12.48
CA ASN A 24 -4.39 -15.05 12.61
C ASN A 24 -3.17 -15.83 12.13
N THR A 25 -2.64 -16.75 12.94
CA THR A 25 -1.46 -17.57 12.61
C THR A 25 -1.80 -19.05 12.36
N SER A 26 -3.09 -19.40 12.29
CA SER A 26 -3.54 -20.75 11.93
C SER A 26 -2.96 -21.19 10.58
N ASP A 27 -2.78 -22.49 10.41
CA ASP A 27 -2.35 -23.12 9.15
C ASP A 27 -3.40 -22.94 8.04
N ASN A 28 -4.69 -22.93 8.42
CA ASN A 28 -5.83 -22.77 7.52
C ASN A 28 -6.71 -21.59 7.96
N PRO A 29 -6.25 -20.34 7.78
CA PRO A 29 -7.05 -19.17 8.15
C PRO A 29 -8.21 -18.96 7.14
N PRO A 30 -9.32 -18.34 7.55
CA PRO A 30 -10.32 -17.83 6.61
C PRO A 30 -9.68 -16.91 5.55
N GLU A 31 -10.27 -16.85 4.35
CA GLU A 31 -9.69 -16.09 3.22
C GLU A 31 -9.38 -14.62 3.58
N ALA A 32 -10.30 -13.95 4.28
CA ALA A 32 -10.13 -12.56 4.72
C ALA A 32 -8.94 -12.36 5.69
N GLU A 33 -8.52 -13.43 6.35
CA GLU A 33 -7.43 -13.45 7.32
C GLU A 33 -6.16 -14.16 6.80
N SER A 34 -6.21 -14.67 5.56
CA SER A 34 -5.07 -15.27 4.86
C SER A 34 -4.01 -14.23 4.51
N ASP A 35 -2.84 -14.69 4.07
CA ASP A 35 -1.78 -13.80 3.58
C ASP A 35 -2.24 -12.98 2.38
N ALA A 36 -3.07 -13.56 1.51
CA ALA A 36 -3.68 -12.86 0.38
C ALA A 36 -4.65 -11.78 0.85
N GLY A 37 -5.51 -12.10 1.82
CA GLY A 37 -6.45 -11.15 2.43
C GLY A 37 -5.75 -9.97 3.09
N ALA A 38 -4.74 -10.26 3.93
CA ALA A 38 -3.92 -9.24 4.58
C ALA A 38 -3.16 -8.38 3.57
N THR A 39 -2.60 -8.99 2.52
CA THR A 39 -1.93 -8.26 1.43
C THR A 39 -2.88 -7.34 0.69
N LYS A 40 -4.10 -7.80 0.39
CA LYS A 40 -5.13 -7.00 -0.28
C LYS A 40 -5.54 -5.81 0.57
N LEU A 41 -5.76 -6.02 1.86
CA LEU A 41 -6.12 -4.97 2.82
C LEU A 41 -5.03 -3.88 2.88
N ILE A 42 -3.78 -4.27 3.13
CA ILE A 42 -2.66 -3.33 3.26
C ILE A 42 -2.39 -2.59 1.94
N LYS A 43 -2.47 -3.28 0.79
CA LYS A 43 -2.39 -2.63 -0.53
C LYS A 43 -3.50 -1.59 -0.72
N GLY A 44 -4.71 -1.87 -0.26
CA GLY A 44 -5.83 -0.92 -0.28
C GLY A 44 -5.53 0.36 0.50
N VAL A 45 -4.98 0.23 1.71
CA VAL A 45 -4.57 1.38 2.54
C VAL A 45 -3.51 2.22 1.83
N TYR A 46 -2.44 1.59 1.33
CA TYR A 46 -1.39 2.31 0.61
C TYR A 46 -1.93 3.00 -0.65
N ARG A 47 -2.80 2.32 -1.40
CA ARG A 47 -3.38 2.87 -2.61
C ARG A 47 -4.25 4.09 -2.31
N GLY A 48 -5.15 3.98 -1.33
CA GLY A 48 -6.02 5.08 -0.92
C GLY A 48 -5.23 6.31 -0.46
N GLY A 49 -4.16 6.10 0.32
CA GLY A 49 -3.28 7.18 0.74
C GLY A 49 -2.54 7.86 -0.42
N LEU A 50 -2.00 7.07 -1.37
CA LEU A 50 -1.32 7.61 -2.55
C LEU A 50 -2.28 8.32 -3.51
N ASP A 51 -3.50 7.81 -3.67
CA ASP A 51 -4.53 8.46 -4.48
C ASP A 51 -4.98 9.78 -3.87
N ASN A 52 -5.11 9.85 -2.54
CA ASN A 52 -5.39 11.11 -1.86
C ASN A 52 -4.23 12.10 -1.99
N LEU A 53 -2.99 11.64 -1.83
CA LEU A 53 -1.79 12.46 -2.02
C LEU A 53 -1.75 13.07 -3.43
N LYS A 54 -2.05 12.26 -4.46
CA LYS A 54 -2.12 12.71 -5.85
C LYS A 54 -3.17 13.82 -6.02
N LYS A 55 -4.39 13.61 -5.50
CA LYS A 55 -5.48 14.60 -5.57
C LYS A 55 -5.15 15.94 -4.90
N LEU A 56 -4.35 15.91 -3.82
CA LEU A 56 -3.99 17.13 -3.10
C LEU A 56 -2.86 17.93 -3.76
N LEU A 57 -2.00 17.26 -4.53
CA LEU A 57 -0.78 17.85 -5.08
C LEU A 57 -0.85 18.14 -6.57
N GLU A 58 -1.71 17.43 -7.30
CA GLU A 58 -1.91 17.64 -8.73
C GLU A 58 -3.18 18.47 -8.95
N PRO A 59 -3.08 19.66 -9.58
CA PRO A 59 -4.23 20.50 -9.95
C PRO A 59 -5.24 19.82 -10.88
#